data_AF-A0A6I2FGA2-F1
#
_entry.id   AF-A0A6I2FGA2-F1
#
_cell.length_a   1.000
_cell.length_b   1.000
_cell.length_c   1.000
_cell.angle_alpha   90.00
_cell.angle_beta   90.00
_cell.angle_gamma   90.00
#
_symmetry.space_group_name_H-M   'P 1'
#
loop_
_entity.id
_entity.type
_entity.pdbx_description
1 polymer ?
#
loop_
_entity_poly.entity_id
_entity_poly.type
_entity_poly.pdbx_seq_one_letter_code
_entity_poly.pdbx_strand_id
1 'polypeptide(L)'
;MTDAAPDPDLDAEARALAAHVIDPFRWHRSQGRSPRPTASDIEFTLFRARGLGAEADRIWHSARGVSDAAGRQVGRIARARYGVRSPRGGLIPIVVLLLTIGMTAPLVLLGIGYRGHSLEPRPEAGAFWTAIIGGAMFVAALVTIGRPVPRPTFFQSQVVCVVLGGFATVWVFVTDDPAVRVRLIVGIAALVLTVVIFWVGRLRDPAATAAIDAALDDARAEAASGIPRERERLKAELAAEFADRDDCELLRRARTIAIETLHAEGNAAEDTAPDSAPGAYIIEQRTSDWMPRPQPKLGRRRTAANADRPAGSPNDR
;
A
#
# COMPACT_ATOMS: atom_id res chain seq x y z
N MET A 1 8.66 -15.33 -47.84
CA MET A 1 9.30 -15.07 -46.53
C MET A 1 9.69 -16.42 -45.99
N THR A 2 10.94 -16.80 -46.19
CA THR A 2 11.52 -18.05 -45.71
C THR A 2 11.76 -17.90 -44.21
N ASP A 3 11.05 -18.69 -43.40
CA ASP A 3 11.41 -18.91 -41.99
C ASP A 3 12.84 -19.48 -41.99
N ALA A 4 13.81 -18.61 -41.70
CA ALA A 4 15.17 -19.06 -41.43
C ALA A 4 15.12 -19.92 -40.17
N ALA A 5 15.61 -21.16 -40.26
CA ALA A 5 15.71 -22.04 -39.11
C ALA A 5 16.47 -21.29 -37.98
N PRO A 6 16.01 -21.38 -36.72
CA PRO A 6 16.63 -20.66 -35.62
C PRO A 6 18.10 -21.03 -35.52
N ASP A 7 18.96 -20.02 -35.37
CA ASP A 7 20.39 -20.20 -35.16
C ASP A 7 20.61 -21.08 -33.91
N PRO A 8 21.15 -22.29 -34.05
CA PRO A 8 21.26 -23.25 -32.96
C PRO A 8 22.19 -22.75 -31.83
N ASP A 9 23.16 -21.89 -32.16
CA ASP A 9 24.10 -21.35 -31.18
C ASP A 9 23.42 -20.30 -30.29
N LEU A 10 22.58 -19.45 -30.90
CA LEU A 10 21.77 -18.45 -30.18
C LEU A 10 20.78 -19.10 -29.22
N ASP A 11 20.15 -20.20 -29.63
CA ASP A 11 19.20 -20.94 -28.78
C ASP A 11 19.90 -21.60 -27.59
N ALA A 12 21.10 -22.17 -27.80
CA ALA A 12 21.89 -22.73 -26.72
C ALA A 12 22.30 -21.66 -25.70
N GLU A 13 22.74 -20.49 -26.19
CA GLU A 13 23.10 -19.36 -25.35
C GLU A 13 21.89 -18.82 -24.57
N ALA A 14 20.73 -18.66 -25.23
CA ALA A 14 19.49 -18.20 -24.60
C ALA A 14 19.04 -19.13 -23.46
N ARG A 15 19.13 -20.46 -23.65
CA ARG A 15 18.81 -21.45 -22.60
C ARG A 15 19.78 -21.38 -21.44
N ALA A 16 21.09 -21.24 -21.70
CA ALA A 16 22.10 -21.12 -20.65
C ALA A 16 21.87 -19.85 -19.81
N LEU A 17 21.59 -18.73 -20.47
CA LEU A 17 21.27 -17.47 -19.81
C LEU A 17 19.98 -17.56 -18.99
N ALA A 18 18.91 -18.15 -19.54
CA ALA A 18 17.66 -18.37 -18.84
C ALA A 18 17.85 -19.23 -17.59
N ALA A 19 18.59 -20.34 -17.69
CA ALA A 19 18.90 -21.21 -16.55
C ALA A 19 19.63 -20.46 -15.44
N HIS A 20 20.66 -19.66 -15.81
CA HIS A 20 21.40 -18.83 -14.87
C HIS A 20 20.51 -17.83 -14.11
N VAL A 21 19.55 -17.21 -14.80
CA VAL A 21 18.62 -16.26 -14.20
C VAL A 21 17.57 -16.93 -13.30
N ILE A 22 17.17 -18.16 -13.61
CA ILE A 22 16.14 -18.89 -12.86
C ILE A 22 16.67 -19.47 -11.54
N ASP A 23 17.94 -19.87 -11.48
CA ASP A 23 18.51 -20.56 -10.32
C ASP A 23 18.37 -19.79 -8.99
N PRO A 24 18.61 -18.47 -8.91
CA PRO A 24 18.33 -17.69 -7.71
C PRO A 24 16.87 -17.79 -7.26
N PHE A 25 15.92 -17.78 -8.20
CA PHE A 25 14.49 -17.87 -7.88
C PHE A 25 14.12 -19.25 -7.34
N ARG A 26 14.71 -20.33 -7.88
CA ARG A 26 14.54 -21.69 -7.36
C ARG A 26 15.09 -21.83 -5.96
N TRP A 27 16.29 -21.30 -5.71
CA TRP A 27 16.91 -21.30 -4.39
C TRP A 27 16.07 -20.55 -3.36
N HIS A 28 15.56 -19.36 -3.71
CA HIS A 28 14.70 -18.61 -2.81
C HIS A 28 13.36 -19.30 -2.52
N ARG A 29 12.79 -20.00 -3.52
CA ARG A 29 11.58 -20.80 -3.37
C ARG A 29 11.79 -21.97 -2.42
N SER A 30 12.93 -22.68 -2.51
CA SER A 30 13.23 -23.82 -1.62
C SER A 30 13.41 -23.39 -0.16
N GLN A 31 13.83 -22.14 0.08
CA GLN A 31 13.93 -21.55 1.42
C GLN A 31 12.59 -21.03 1.96
N GLY A 32 11.52 -21.05 1.17
CA GLY A 32 10.22 -20.45 1.54
C GLY A 32 10.26 -18.94 1.72
N ARG A 33 11.27 -18.26 1.15
CA ARG A 33 11.63 -16.87 1.53
C ARG A 33 11.16 -15.78 0.58
N SER A 34 10.70 -16.09 -0.63
CA SER A 34 10.43 -15.05 -1.64
C SER A 34 9.06 -15.12 -2.29
N PRO A 35 8.46 -13.96 -2.61
CA PRO A 35 7.36 -13.88 -3.57
C PRO A 35 7.76 -14.56 -4.88
N ARG A 36 6.79 -15.14 -5.59
CA ARG A 36 7.04 -15.69 -6.93
C ARG A 36 7.51 -14.55 -7.85
N PRO A 37 8.58 -14.74 -8.63
CA PRO A 37 9.12 -13.68 -9.46
C PRO A 37 8.14 -13.31 -10.56
N THR A 38 8.04 -12.01 -10.85
CA THR A 38 7.24 -11.45 -11.95
C THR A 38 8.05 -11.42 -13.25
N ALA A 39 7.39 -11.24 -14.40
CA ALA A 39 8.07 -11.09 -15.68
C ALA A 39 9.06 -9.90 -15.68
N SER A 40 8.74 -8.79 -14.98
CA SER A 40 9.67 -7.68 -14.78
C SER A 40 10.91 -8.07 -13.98
N ASP A 41 10.79 -8.94 -12.96
CA ASP A 41 11.94 -9.36 -12.14
C ASP A 41 12.87 -10.25 -12.94
N ILE A 42 12.30 -11.10 -13.81
CA ILE A 42 13.04 -11.96 -14.74
C ILE A 42 13.82 -11.09 -15.74
N GLU A 43 13.15 -10.14 -16.42
CA GLU A 43 13.83 -9.21 -17.34
C GLU A 43 14.94 -8.44 -16.64
N PHE A 44 14.66 -7.83 -15.48
CA PHE A 44 15.66 -7.06 -14.74
C PHE A 44 16.90 -7.90 -14.40
N THR A 45 16.72 -9.19 -14.08
CA THR A 45 17.83 -10.11 -13.80
C THR A 45 18.59 -10.50 -15.07
N LEU A 46 17.89 -10.68 -16.21
CA LEU A 46 18.52 -10.92 -17.52
C LEU A 46 19.42 -9.75 -17.94
N PHE A 47 18.94 -8.51 -17.79
CA PHE A 47 19.73 -7.32 -18.05
C PHE A 47 21.01 -7.28 -17.21
N ARG A 48 20.90 -7.56 -15.90
CA ARG A 48 22.07 -7.59 -15.01
C ARG A 48 23.06 -8.69 -15.36
N ALA A 49 22.58 -9.88 -15.72
CA ALA A 49 23.43 -11.00 -16.14
C ALA A 49 24.24 -10.67 -17.41
N ARG A 50 23.71 -9.80 -18.29
CA ARG A 50 24.40 -9.30 -19.49
C ARG A 50 25.23 -8.05 -19.27
N GLY A 51 25.37 -7.57 -18.04
CA GLY A 51 26.09 -6.32 -17.73
C GLY A 51 25.32 -5.04 -18.11
N LEU A 52 24.06 -5.15 -18.54
CA LEU A 52 23.17 -4.05 -18.91
C LEU A 52 22.40 -3.49 -17.70
N GLY A 53 23.03 -3.49 -16.53
CA GLY A 53 22.40 -3.08 -15.27
C GLY A 53 21.99 -1.61 -15.27
N ALA A 54 22.81 -0.74 -15.86
CA ALA A 54 22.53 0.70 -15.95
C ALA A 54 21.31 0.97 -16.84
N GLU A 55 21.15 0.25 -17.95
CA GLU A 55 19.99 0.30 -18.82
C GLU A 55 18.73 -0.14 -18.09
N ALA A 56 18.78 -1.26 -17.37
CA ALA A 56 17.65 -1.74 -16.58
C ALA A 56 17.24 -0.73 -15.49
N ASP A 57 18.20 -0.15 -14.78
CA ASP A 57 17.94 0.87 -13.77
C ASP A 57 17.34 2.14 -14.40
N ARG A 58 17.81 2.55 -15.58
CA ARG A 58 17.23 3.68 -16.34
C ARG A 58 15.78 3.40 -16.76
N ILE A 59 15.49 2.24 -17.35
CA ILE A 59 14.13 1.84 -17.73
C ILE A 59 13.24 1.82 -16.49
N TRP A 60 13.74 1.24 -15.39
CA TRP A 60 13.05 1.19 -14.11
C TRP A 60 12.70 2.60 -13.60
N HIS A 61 13.68 3.51 -13.57
CA HIS A 61 13.49 4.88 -13.08
C HIS A 61 12.54 5.68 -13.98
N SER A 62 12.64 5.55 -15.30
CA SER A 62 11.73 6.21 -16.25
C SER A 62 10.29 5.75 -16.07
N ALA A 63 10.06 4.44 -16.01
CA ALA A 63 8.74 3.86 -15.80
C ALA A 63 8.18 4.19 -14.40
N ARG A 64 9.05 4.19 -13.37
CA ARG A 64 8.68 4.61 -12.02
C ARG A 64 8.33 6.11 -11.97
N GLY A 65 9.03 6.95 -12.72
CA GLY A 65 8.73 8.37 -12.85
C GLY A 65 7.31 8.65 -13.35
N VAL A 66 6.83 7.87 -14.33
CA VAL A 66 5.43 7.91 -14.80
C VAL A 66 4.47 7.52 -13.69
N SER A 67 4.77 6.44 -12.97
CA SER A 67 3.98 5.97 -11.80
C SER A 67 3.87 7.03 -10.70
N ASP A 68 4.99 7.67 -10.35
CA ASP A 68 5.03 8.72 -9.34
C ASP A 68 4.30 9.98 -9.80
N ALA A 69 4.39 10.34 -11.09
CA ALA A 69 3.63 11.44 -11.69
C ALA A 69 2.12 11.16 -11.62
N ALA A 70 1.69 9.93 -11.94
CA ALA A 70 0.31 9.49 -11.81
C ALA A 70 -0.18 9.60 -10.36
N GLY A 71 0.62 9.12 -9.40
CA GLY A 71 0.32 9.21 -7.97
C GLY A 71 0.18 10.66 -7.47
N ARG A 72 1.03 11.57 -7.97
CA ARG A 72 0.90 13.01 -7.70
C ARG A 72 -0.35 13.61 -8.36
N GLN A 73 -0.68 13.20 -9.57
CA GLN A 73 -1.87 13.64 -10.29
C GLN A 73 -3.16 13.24 -9.58
N VAL A 74 -3.27 12.01 -9.08
CA VAL A 74 -4.40 11.58 -8.22
C VAL A 74 -4.57 12.50 -7.02
N GLY A 75 -3.46 12.86 -6.36
CA GLY A 75 -3.47 13.83 -5.26
C GLY A 75 -3.95 15.22 -5.68
N ARG A 76 -3.49 15.73 -6.83
CA ARG A 76 -3.92 17.03 -7.38
C ARG A 76 -5.41 17.05 -7.72
N ILE A 77 -5.92 16.03 -8.41
CA ILE A 77 -7.34 15.90 -8.77
C ILE A 77 -8.20 15.85 -7.49
N ALA A 78 -7.83 14.99 -6.54
CA ALA A 78 -8.55 14.86 -5.28
C ALA A 78 -8.51 16.16 -4.45
N ARG A 79 -7.40 16.92 -4.50
CA ARG A 79 -7.30 18.21 -3.81
C ARG A 79 -8.08 19.31 -4.51
N ALA A 80 -8.11 19.34 -5.84
CA ALA A 80 -8.90 20.31 -6.60
C ALA A 80 -10.40 20.16 -6.33
N ARG A 81 -10.90 18.92 -6.21
CA ARG A 81 -12.32 18.63 -5.96
C ARG A 81 -12.76 18.83 -4.51
N TYR A 82 -11.95 18.40 -3.54
CA TYR A 82 -12.37 18.34 -2.12
C TYR A 82 -11.58 19.27 -1.19
N GLY A 83 -10.54 19.95 -1.69
CA GLY A 83 -9.75 20.94 -0.96
C GLY A 83 -9.17 20.40 0.35
N VAL A 84 -9.47 21.11 1.44
CA VAL A 84 -9.06 20.81 2.82
C VAL A 84 -9.52 19.43 3.32
N ARG A 85 -10.57 18.85 2.70
CA ARG A 85 -11.15 17.55 3.05
C ARG A 85 -10.66 16.40 2.16
N SER A 86 -9.70 16.66 1.27
CA SER A 86 -9.19 15.64 0.35
C SER A 86 -8.70 14.40 1.11
N PRO A 87 -9.17 13.19 0.75
CA PRO A 87 -8.74 11.95 1.41
C PRO A 87 -7.22 11.71 1.33
N ARG A 88 -6.56 12.29 0.33
CA ARG A 88 -5.12 12.21 0.13
C ARG A 88 -4.51 13.62 0.25
N GLY A 89 -4.09 13.96 1.47
CA GLY A 89 -3.33 15.18 1.75
C GLY A 89 -4.18 16.42 2.04
N GLY A 90 -5.48 16.28 2.31
CA GLY A 90 -6.28 17.35 2.90
C GLY A 90 -5.76 17.70 4.31
N LEU A 91 -5.87 18.96 4.70
CA LEU A 91 -5.40 19.43 6.00
C LEU A 91 -6.11 18.68 7.15
N ILE A 92 -7.43 18.44 7.06
CA ILE A 92 -8.17 17.78 8.13
C ILE A 92 -7.74 16.31 8.30
N PRO A 93 -7.69 15.46 7.26
CA PRO A 93 -7.15 14.11 7.39
C PRO A 93 -5.72 14.05 7.90
N ILE A 94 -4.84 14.97 7.48
CA ILE A 94 -3.45 15.04 7.98
C ILE A 94 -3.43 15.38 9.47
N VAL A 95 -4.16 16.42 9.89
CA VAL A 95 -4.21 16.84 11.29
C VAL A 95 -4.76 15.71 12.17
N VAL A 96 -5.85 15.06 11.75
CA VAL A 96 -6.44 13.94 12.51
C VAL A 96 -5.46 12.75 12.57
N LEU A 97 -4.75 12.44 11.49
CA LEU A 97 -3.70 11.41 11.50
C LEU A 97 -2.57 11.76 12.48
N LEU A 98 -2.07 13.00 12.45
CA LEU A 98 -1.02 13.46 13.36
C LEU A 98 -1.47 13.41 14.82
N LEU A 99 -2.72 13.79 15.10
CA LEU A 99 -3.30 13.68 16.45
C LEU A 99 -3.49 12.23 16.88
N THR A 100 -3.81 11.34 15.93
CA THR A 100 -3.93 9.90 16.19
C THR A 100 -2.57 9.27 16.53
N ILE A 101 -1.50 9.67 15.86
CA ILE A 101 -0.14 9.26 16.23
C ILE A 101 0.26 9.93 17.55
N GLY A 102 -0.06 11.21 17.72
CA GLY A 102 0.25 12.02 18.89
C GLY A 102 -0.39 11.53 20.19
N MET A 103 -1.49 10.76 20.11
CA MET A 103 -2.12 10.15 21.30
C MET A 103 -1.20 9.19 22.05
N THR A 104 -0.15 8.67 21.41
CA THR A 104 0.85 7.81 22.07
C THR A 104 1.50 8.51 23.26
N ALA A 105 1.77 9.82 23.17
CA ALA A 105 2.38 10.59 24.25
C ALA A 105 1.53 10.64 25.53
N PRO A 106 0.25 11.09 25.52
CA PRO A 106 -0.58 11.05 26.72
C PRO A 106 -0.82 9.63 27.22
N LEU A 107 -0.93 8.64 26.33
CA LEU A 107 -1.08 7.24 26.77
C LEU A 107 0.13 6.77 27.58
N VAL A 108 1.35 7.05 27.11
CA VAL A 108 2.59 6.72 27.84
C VAL A 108 2.67 7.50 29.16
N LEU A 109 2.35 8.79 29.16
CA LEU A 109 2.38 9.65 30.37
C LEU A 109 1.36 9.24 31.42
N LEU A 110 0.19 8.77 30.98
CA LEU A 110 -0.83 8.16 31.82
C LEU A 110 -0.46 6.70 32.17
N GLY A 111 0.67 6.15 31.70
CA GLY A 111 1.19 4.86 32.13
C GLY A 111 0.74 3.63 31.32
N ILE A 112 0.35 3.77 30.04
CA ILE A 112 0.25 2.60 29.14
C ILE A 112 1.65 2.00 28.95
N GLY A 113 1.97 1.01 29.78
CA GLY A 113 3.27 0.33 29.80
C GLY A 113 3.55 -0.45 31.09
N TYR A 114 2.51 -0.91 31.78
CA TYR A 114 2.48 -1.30 33.20
C TYR A 114 3.46 -2.40 33.69
N ARG A 115 4.43 -2.88 32.90
CA ARG A 115 5.44 -3.85 33.38
C ARG A 115 6.85 -3.70 32.81
N GLY A 116 7.12 -2.69 31.98
CA GLY A 116 8.34 -2.67 31.18
C GLY A 116 9.42 -1.71 31.63
N HIS A 117 9.08 -0.45 31.90
CA HIS A 117 10.06 0.63 32.09
C HIS A 117 9.66 1.50 33.28
N SER A 118 10.67 1.94 34.04
CA SER A 118 10.61 2.78 35.24
C SER A 118 10.13 4.22 34.98
N LEU A 119 9.05 4.39 34.22
CA LEU A 119 8.44 5.69 33.96
C LEU A 119 7.31 5.89 34.98
N GLU A 120 7.55 6.74 35.96
CA GLU A 120 6.51 7.19 36.88
C GLU A 120 5.38 7.87 36.10
N PRO A 121 4.11 7.48 36.31
CA PRO A 121 2.98 8.15 35.69
C PRO A 121 3.01 9.65 36.01
N ARG A 122 2.79 10.49 34.99
CA ARG A 122 2.67 11.95 35.13
C ARG A 122 1.26 12.38 34.74
N PRO A 123 0.26 12.17 35.63
CA PRO A 123 -1.15 12.35 35.30
C PRO A 123 -1.47 13.79 34.90
N GLU A 124 -0.79 14.79 35.47
CA GLU A 124 -0.94 16.19 35.08
C GLU A 124 -0.56 16.43 33.61
N ALA A 125 0.59 15.92 33.18
CA ALA A 125 1.07 16.05 31.80
C ALA A 125 0.19 15.23 30.83
N GLY A 126 -0.21 14.03 31.24
CA GLY A 126 -1.14 13.18 30.47
C GLY A 126 -2.51 13.84 30.27
N ALA A 127 -3.06 14.46 31.32
CA ALA A 127 -4.33 15.19 31.25
C ALA A 127 -4.23 16.44 30.38
N PHE A 128 -3.13 17.19 30.47
CA PHE A 128 -2.87 18.36 29.63
C PHE A 128 -2.83 17.98 28.14
N TRP A 129 -2.07 16.95 27.76
CA TRP A 129 -2.01 16.49 26.37
C TRP A 129 -3.34 15.91 25.89
N THR A 130 -4.08 15.21 26.76
CA THR A 130 -5.43 14.72 26.43
C THR A 130 -6.38 15.88 26.10
N ALA A 131 -6.35 16.95 26.90
CA ALA A 131 -7.16 18.14 26.64
C ALA A 131 -6.76 18.85 25.33
N ILE A 132 -5.47 18.95 25.04
CA ILE A 132 -4.97 19.53 23.77
C ILE A 132 -5.45 18.70 22.58
N ILE A 133 -5.25 17.39 22.61
CA ILE A 133 -5.64 16.51 21.50
C ILE A 133 -7.16 16.53 21.31
N GLY A 134 -7.93 16.43 22.41
CA GLY A 134 -9.39 16.52 22.37
C GLY A 134 -9.86 17.87 21.79
N GLY A 135 -9.30 18.98 22.25
CA GLY A 135 -9.62 20.31 21.76
C GLY A 135 -9.26 20.51 20.28
N ALA A 136 -8.07 20.08 19.85
CA ALA A 136 -7.65 20.18 18.47
C ALA A 136 -8.52 19.33 17.54
N MET A 137 -8.88 18.11 17.96
CA MET A 137 -9.84 17.26 17.24
C MET A 137 -11.21 17.92 17.13
N PHE A 138 -11.68 18.54 18.20
CA PHE A 138 -12.97 19.23 18.21
C PHE A 138 -12.98 20.45 17.30
N VAL A 139 -11.92 21.27 17.31
CA VAL A 139 -11.76 22.38 16.36
C VAL A 139 -11.75 21.87 14.92
N ALA A 140 -11.03 20.78 14.63
CA ALA A 140 -11.05 20.15 13.31
C ALA A 140 -12.45 19.68 12.91
N ALA A 141 -13.24 19.15 13.87
CA ALA A 141 -14.63 18.77 13.66
C ALA A 141 -15.50 19.98 13.28
N LEU A 142 -15.38 21.09 14.01
CA LEU A 142 -16.13 22.32 13.76
C LEU A 142 -15.84 22.90 12.37
N VAL A 143 -14.59 22.86 11.91
CA VAL A 143 -14.21 23.30 10.55
C VAL A 143 -14.93 22.48 9.46
N THR A 144 -15.37 21.27 9.78
CA THR A 144 -16.09 20.38 8.86
C THR A 144 -17.60 20.29 9.10
N ILE A 145 -18.16 21.09 10.01
CA ILE A 145 -19.56 20.98 10.42
C ILE A 145 -20.51 21.05 9.22
N GLY A 146 -21.49 20.14 9.19
CA GLY A 146 -22.48 20.04 8.12
C GLY A 146 -21.94 19.46 6.80
N ARG A 147 -20.72 18.94 6.77
CA ARG A 147 -20.11 18.33 5.58
C ARG A 147 -19.51 16.96 5.91
N PRO A 148 -19.56 15.99 4.99
CA PRO A 148 -18.99 14.67 5.25
C PRO A 148 -17.46 14.70 5.20
N VAL A 149 -16.86 13.84 6.03
CA VAL A 149 -15.42 13.62 6.11
C VAL A 149 -15.05 12.24 5.54
N PRO A 150 -13.81 12.06 5.04
CA PRO A 150 -13.36 10.77 4.51
C PRO A 150 -13.43 9.65 5.55
N ARG A 151 -13.75 8.41 5.10
CA ARG A 151 -13.81 7.23 5.97
C ARG A 151 -12.55 7.01 6.85
N PRO A 152 -11.31 7.18 6.37
CA PRO A 152 -10.13 7.02 7.22
C PRO A 152 -10.08 8.01 8.39
N THR A 153 -10.46 9.27 8.14
CA THR A 153 -10.51 10.33 9.17
C THR A 153 -11.55 10.01 10.24
N PHE A 154 -12.72 9.53 9.82
CA PHE A 154 -13.76 9.08 10.76
C PHE A 154 -13.27 7.91 11.62
N PHE A 155 -12.69 6.88 11.01
CA PHE A 155 -12.15 5.73 11.74
C PHE A 155 -11.03 6.13 12.72
N GLN A 156 -10.08 6.95 12.29
CA GLN A 156 -9.02 7.48 13.15
C GLN A 156 -9.59 8.22 14.36
N SER A 157 -10.62 9.07 14.15
CA SER A 157 -11.24 9.79 15.24
C SER A 157 -11.90 8.87 16.28
N GLN A 158 -12.51 7.77 15.83
CA GLN A 158 -13.08 6.75 16.72
C GLN A 158 -11.98 6.02 17.50
N VAL A 159 -10.88 5.65 16.85
CA VAL A 159 -9.73 5.01 17.51
C VAL A 159 -9.18 5.91 18.61
N VAL A 160 -8.95 7.20 18.33
CA VAL A 160 -8.48 8.14 19.36
C VAL A 160 -9.50 8.27 20.49
N CYS A 161 -10.78 8.43 20.16
CA CYS A 161 -11.84 8.55 21.16
C CYS A 161 -11.92 7.33 22.08
N VAL A 162 -11.84 6.12 21.52
CA VAL A 162 -11.93 4.88 22.32
C VAL A 162 -10.66 4.64 23.11
N VAL A 163 -9.48 4.75 22.50
CA VAL A 163 -8.21 4.42 23.14
C VAL A 163 -7.83 5.50 24.15
N LEU A 164 -7.68 6.75 23.72
CA LEU A 164 -7.28 7.85 24.59
C LEU A 164 -8.42 8.20 25.55
N GLY A 165 -9.66 8.31 25.07
CA GLY A 165 -10.80 8.63 25.92
C GLY A 165 -11.11 7.53 26.94
N GLY A 166 -11.01 6.26 26.56
CA GLY A 166 -11.15 5.12 27.48
C GLY A 166 -10.08 5.14 28.57
N PHE A 167 -8.81 5.36 28.20
CA PHE A 167 -7.72 5.41 29.18
C PHE A 167 -7.80 6.65 30.09
N ALA A 168 -8.15 7.80 29.53
CA ALA A 168 -8.42 9.02 30.30
C ALA A 168 -9.58 8.81 31.30
N THR A 169 -10.60 8.06 30.92
CA THR A 169 -11.74 7.74 31.80
C THR A 169 -11.31 6.95 33.02
N VAL A 170 -10.41 5.97 32.86
CA VAL A 170 -9.83 5.23 34.01
C VAL A 170 -9.14 6.20 34.98
N TRP A 171 -8.34 7.12 34.45
CA TRP A 171 -7.62 8.11 35.26
C TRP A 171 -8.52 9.13 35.97
N VAL A 172 -9.70 9.45 35.40
CA VAL A 172 -10.70 10.30 36.07
C VAL A 172 -11.14 9.70 37.41
N PHE A 173 -11.24 8.38 37.50
CA PHE A 173 -11.63 7.68 38.73
C PHE A 173 -10.48 7.39 39.69
N VAL A 174 -9.24 7.40 39.21
CA VAL A 174 -8.03 7.08 40.00
C VAL A 174 -7.36 8.33 40.57
N THR A 175 -7.51 9.49 39.93
CA THR A 175 -6.85 10.72 40.36
C THR A 175 -7.63 11.46 41.45
N ASP A 176 -6.94 11.90 42.51
CA ASP A 176 -7.49 12.74 43.57
C ASP A 176 -7.40 14.24 43.28
N ASP A 177 -6.60 14.65 42.29
CA ASP A 177 -6.45 16.05 41.91
C ASP A 177 -7.66 16.53 41.07
N PRO A 178 -8.45 17.52 41.57
CA PRO A 178 -9.60 18.04 40.85
C PRO A 178 -9.24 18.72 39.53
N ALA A 179 -8.08 19.36 39.42
CA ALA A 179 -7.66 20.04 38.20
C ALA A 179 -7.30 19.04 37.08
N VAL A 180 -6.62 17.95 37.42
CA VAL A 180 -6.34 16.83 36.50
C VAL A 180 -7.65 16.20 36.02
N ARG A 181 -8.57 15.94 36.96
CA ARG A 181 -9.89 15.36 36.67
C ARG A 181 -10.68 16.21 35.68
N VAL A 182 -10.76 17.53 35.91
CA VAL A 182 -11.47 18.46 35.01
C VAL A 182 -10.85 18.44 33.61
N ARG A 183 -9.52 18.49 33.49
CA ARG A 183 -8.84 18.46 32.17
C ARG A 183 -9.13 17.17 31.40
N LEU A 184 -9.12 16.01 32.08
CA LEU A 184 -9.46 14.73 31.45
C LEU A 184 -10.90 14.72 30.97
N ILE A 185 -11.86 15.15 31.79
CA ILE A 185 -13.28 15.21 31.42
C ILE A 185 -13.49 16.12 30.21
N VAL A 186 -12.88 17.31 30.20
CA VAL A 186 -12.96 18.25 29.07
C VAL A 186 -12.38 17.62 27.79
N GLY A 187 -11.23 16.96 27.89
CA GLY A 187 -10.63 16.25 26.76
C GLY A 187 -11.53 15.14 26.22
N ILE A 188 -12.08 14.30 27.10
CA ILE A 188 -13.02 13.22 26.74
C ILE A 188 -14.27 13.79 26.05
N ALA A 189 -14.89 14.82 26.63
CA ALA A 189 -16.08 15.45 26.08
C ALA A 189 -15.82 16.00 24.66
N ALA A 190 -14.67 16.64 24.44
CA ALA A 190 -14.27 17.14 23.13
C ALA A 190 -14.06 16.02 22.10
N LEU A 191 -13.45 14.89 22.50
CA LEU A 191 -13.29 13.70 21.65
C LEU A 191 -14.64 13.09 21.25
N VAL A 192 -15.54 12.91 22.21
CA VAL A 192 -16.89 12.37 21.95
C VAL A 192 -17.66 13.29 21.00
N LEU A 193 -17.66 14.59 21.27
CA LEU A 193 -18.36 15.57 20.43
C LEU A 193 -17.78 15.62 19.01
N THR A 194 -16.46 15.44 18.86
CA THR A 194 -15.81 15.29 17.54
C THR A 194 -16.39 14.12 16.75
N VAL A 195 -16.47 12.94 17.37
CA VAL A 195 -17.00 11.73 16.72
C VAL A 195 -18.46 11.94 16.33
N VAL A 196 -19.27 12.55 17.20
CA VAL A 196 -20.67 12.86 16.93
C VAL A 196 -20.80 13.81 15.74
N ILE A 197 -20.01 14.89 15.68
CA ILE A 197 -20.05 15.85 14.56
C ILE A 197 -19.70 15.16 13.24
N PHE A 198 -18.62 14.37 13.20
CA PHE A 198 -18.26 13.64 11.98
C PHE A 198 -19.32 12.61 11.59
N TRP A 199 -19.92 11.94 12.57
CA TRP A 199 -20.98 10.96 12.33
C TRP A 199 -22.23 11.63 11.75
N VAL A 200 -22.71 12.73 12.35
CA VAL A 200 -23.83 13.52 11.84
C VAL A 200 -23.53 14.07 10.45
N GLY A 201 -22.31 14.56 10.21
CA GLY A 201 -21.89 15.04 8.89
C GLY A 201 -21.96 13.96 7.81
N ARG A 202 -21.66 12.70 8.15
CA ARG A 202 -21.77 11.55 7.24
C ARG A 202 -23.20 11.04 7.07
N LEU A 203 -24.05 11.15 8.10
CA LEU A 203 -25.46 10.72 8.01
C LEU A 203 -26.36 11.72 7.28
N ARG A 204 -26.07 13.02 7.42
CA ARG A 204 -26.90 14.10 6.88
C ARG A 204 -26.89 14.15 5.35
N ASP A 205 -25.78 13.77 4.72
CA ASP A 205 -25.64 13.76 3.26
C ASP A 205 -24.96 12.46 2.79
N PRO A 206 -25.74 11.39 2.57
CA PRO A 206 -25.20 10.11 2.12
C PRO A 206 -24.62 10.19 0.71
N ALA A 207 -25.13 11.07 -0.15
CA ALA A 207 -24.65 11.25 -1.51
C ALA A 207 -23.25 11.90 -1.53
N ALA A 208 -23.05 13.00 -0.78
CA ALA A 208 -21.73 13.60 -0.64
C ALA A 208 -20.75 12.71 0.12
N THR A 209 -21.24 11.85 1.01
CA THR A 209 -20.43 10.82 1.69
C THR A 209 -19.94 9.74 0.73
N ALA A 210 -20.83 9.23 -0.12
CA ALA A 210 -20.44 8.28 -1.17
C ALA A 210 -19.45 8.92 -2.14
N ALA A 211 -19.66 10.18 -2.52
CA ALA A 211 -18.75 10.91 -3.40
C ALA A 211 -17.36 11.12 -2.78
N ILE A 212 -17.25 11.47 -1.49
CA ILE A 212 -15.93 11.66 -0.86
C ILE A 212 -15.20 10.33 -0.61
N ASP A 213 -15.94 9.25 -0.37
CA ASP A 213 -15.36 7.91 -0.21
C ASP A 213 -14.90 7.32 -1.56
N ALA A 214 -15.61 7.60 -2.66
CA ALA A 214 -15.25 7.21 -4.02
C ALA A 214 -14.19 8.13 -4.68
N ALA A 215 -13.97 9.33 -4.12
CA ALA A 215 -13.11 10.37 -4.69
C ALA A 215 -11.72 9.90 -5.14
N LEU A 216 -11.10 8.98 -4.39
CA LEU A 216 -9.78 8.45 -4.75
C LEU A 216 -9.85 7.46 -5.91
N ASP A 217 -10.90 6.67 -5.99
CA ASP A 217 -11.09 5.72 -7.07
C ASP A 217 -11.47 6.45 -8.36
N ASP A 218 -12.29 7.49 -8.28
CA ASP A 218 -12.59 8.38 -9.42
C ASP A 218 -11.33 9.10 -9.91
N ALA A 219 -10.53 9.67 -8.98
CA ALA A 219 -9.29 10.35 -9.33
C ALA A 219 -8.25 9.38 -9.93
N ARG A 220 -8.24 8.11 -9.49
CA ARG A 220 -7.41 7.06 -10.10
C ARG A 220 -7.90 6.70 -11.49
N ALA A 221 -9.21 6.55 -11.69
CA ALA A 221 -9.78 6.24 -13.01
C ALA A 221 -9.45 7.35 -14.01
N GLU A 222 -9.53 8.61 -13.59
CA GLU A 222 -9.15 9.75 -14.42
C GLU A 222 -7.65 9.77 -14.73
N ALA A 223 -6.80 9.55 -13.73
CA ALA A 223 -5.35 9.47 -13.94
C ALA A 223 -4.94 8.26 -14.81
N ALA A 224 -5.69 7.15 -14.76
CA ALA A 224 -5.42 5.95 -15.55
C ALA A 224 -5.49 6.21 -17.05
N SER A 225 -6.33 7.16 -17.50
CA SER A 225 -6.51 7.46 -18.93
C SER A 225 -5.24 7.93 -19.64
N GLY A 226 -4.31 8.57 -18.93
CA GLY A 226 -3.04 9.05 -19.50
C GLY A 226 -1.92 8.01 -19.53
N ILE A 227 -2.04 6.92 -18.77
CA ILE A 227 -0.97 5.93 -18.59
C ILE A 227 -0.69 5.10 -19.84
N PRO A 228 -1.70 4.61 -20.60
CA PRO A 228 -1.45 3.88 -21.84
C PRO A 228 -0.60 4.68 -22.82
N ARG A 229 -0.86 5.99 -22.96
CA ARG A 229 -0.08 6.85 -23.88
C ARG A 229 1.38 6.98 -23.46
N GLU A 230 1.66 7.22 -22.18
CA GLU A 230 3.05 7.29 -21.69
C GLU A 230 3.76 5.94 -21.74
N ARG A 231 3.02 4.86 -21.49
CA ARG A 231 3.53 3.49 -21.62
C ARG A 231 3.92 3.17 -23.06
N GLU A 232 3.06 3.49 -24.03
CA GLU A 232 3.37 3.29 -25.45
C GLU A 232 4.54 4.16 -25.89
N ARG A 233 4.64 5.40 -25.41
CA ARG A 233 5.81 6.25 -25.66
C ARG A 233 7.10 5.59 -25.16
N LEU A 234 7.13 5.12 -23.92
CA LEU A 234 8.30 4.46 -23.35
C LEU A 234 8.63 3.14 -24.08
N LYS A 235 7.62 2.37 -24.49
CA LYS A 235 7.82 1.13 -25.27
C LYS A 235 8.39 1.44 -26.66
N ALA A 236 7.94 2.51 -27.32
CA ALA A 236 8.46 2.94 -28.61
C ALA A 236 9.92 3.44 -28.50
N GLU A 237 10.24 4.22 -27.46
CA GLU A 237 11.61 4.64 -27.18
C GLU A 237 12.53 3.44 -26.93
N LEU A 238 12.07 2.46 -26.15
CA LEU A 238 12.79 1.22 -25.90
C LEU A 238 12.98 0.38 -27.17
N ALA A 239 11.93 0.25 -27.99
CA ALA A 239 12.00 -0.49 -29.25
C ALA A 239 13.00 0.16 -30.23
N ALA A 240 13.04 1.49 -30.29
CA ALA A 240 14.02 2.22 -31.09
C ALA A 240 15.46 2.02 -30.57
N GLU A 241 15.66 2.00 -29.24
CA GLU A 241 16.98 1.74 -28.64
C GLU A 241 17.50 0.31 -28.93
N PHE A 242 16.58 -0.67 -29.00
CA PHE A 242 16.91 -2.07 -29.24
C PHE A 242 16.84 -2.51 -30.70
N ALA A 243 16.42 -1.64 -31.62
CA ALA A 243 16.28 -1.97 -33.04
C ALA A 243 17.61 -2.40 -33.68
N ASP A 244 18.71 -1.78 -33.26
CA ASP A 244 20.05 -1.99 -33.82
C ASP A 244 20.99 -2.73 -32.85
N ARG A 245 20.47 -3.35 -31.78
CA ARG A 245 21.30 -4.06 -30.78
C ARG A 245 21.31 -5.56 -31.02
N ASP A 246 22.52 -6.11 -31.12
CA ASP A 246 22.76 -7.55 -31.33
C ASP A 246 22.21 -8.43 -30.18
N ASP A 247 22.21 -7.91 -28.94
CA ASP A 247 21.71 -8.64 -27.75
C ASP A 247 20.17 -8.78 -27.69
N CYS A 248 19.43 -8.09 -28.57
CA CYS A 248 17.98 -8.00 -28.48
C CYS A 248 17.29 -9.36 -28.59
N GLU A 249 17.62 -10.14 -29.62
CA GLU A 249 17.01 -11.44 -29.87
C GLU A 249 17.39 -12.48 -28.80
N LEU A 250 18.64 -12.45 -28.33
CA LEU A 250 19.12 -13.30 -27.24
C LEU A 250 18.31 -13.06 -25.96
N LEU A 251 18.17 -11.80 -25.54
CA LEU A 251 17.42 -11.41 -24.35
C LEU A 251 15.94 -11.78 -24.47
N ARG A 252 15.36 -11.59 -25.66
CA ARG A 252 13.96 -11.93 -25.95
C ARG A 252 13.71 -13.43 -25.80
N ARG A 253 14.56 -14.27 -26.41
CA ARG A 253 14.46 -15.74 -26.29
C ARG A 253 14.71 -16.21 -24.87
N ALA A 254 15.75 -15.70 -24.21
CA ALA A 254 16.06 -16.06 -22.83
C ALA A 254 14.91 -15.70 -21.87
N ARG A 255 14.24 -14.57 -22.08
CA ARG A 255 13.03 -14.18 -21.35
C ARG A 255 11.92 -15.20 -21.52
N THR A 256 11.55 -15.53 -22.77
CA THR A 256 10.48 -16.48 -23.07
C THR A 256 10.77 -17.84 -22.42
N ILE A 257 11.98 -18.37 -22.63
CA ILE A 257 12.41 -19.65 -22.02
C ILE A 257 12.32 -19.58 -20.49
N ALA A 258 12.78 -18.48 -19.88
CA ALA A 258 12.76 -18.34 -18.43
C ALA A 258 11.35 -18.29 -17.85
N ILE A 259 10.44 -17.55 -18.49
CA ILE A 259 9.04 -17.44 -18.08
C ILE A 259 8.35 -18.80 -18.24
N GLU A 260 8.48 -19.46 -19.39
CA GLU A 260 7.89 -20.77 -19.66
C GLU A 260 8.36 -21.84 -18.66
N THR A 261 9.67 -21.88 -18.40
CA THR A 261 10.26 -22.81 -17.42
C THR A 261 9.70 -22.56 -16.03
N LEU A 262 9.63 -21.30 -15.58
CA LEU A 262 9.07 -20.97 -14.27
C LEU A 262 7.56 -21.24 -14.21
N HIS A 263 6.83 -21.02 -15.31
CA HIS A 263 5.40 -21.30 -15.41
C HIS A 263 5.11 -22.81 -15.26
N ALA A 264 5.89 -23.66 -15.94
CA ALA A 264 5.83 -25.11 -15.80
C ALA A 264 6.08 -25.58 -14.35
N GLU A 265 6.87 -24.82 -13.58
CA GLU A 265 7.10 -25.05 -12.15
C GLU A 265 6.02 -24.43 -11.22
N GLY A 266 4.92 -23.95 -11.77
CA GLY A 266 3.80 -23.36 -11.02
C GLY A 266 3.96 -21.88 -10.65
N ASN A 267 4.82 -21.14 -11.34
CA ASN A 267 4.80 -19.67 -11.31
C ASN A 267 3.60 -19.14 -12.13
N ALA A 268 3.06 -17.98 -11.73
CA ALA A 268 1.98 -17.28 -12.43
C ALA A 268 2.49 -16.22 -13.42
N ALA A 269 3.81 -16.08 -13.60
CA ALA A 269 4.36 -15.26 -14.66
C ALA A 269 3.94 -15.83 -16.03
N GLU A 270 3.53 -14.96 -16.94
CA GLU A 270 3.09 -15.29 -18.29
C GLU A 270 3.80 -14.36 -19.28
N ASP A 271 4.23 -14.92 -20.42
CA ASP A 271 4.85 -14.16 -21.51
C ASP A 271 3.75 -13.66 -22.45
N THR A 272 3.05 -12.61 -22.04
CA THR A 272 1.92 -12.03 -22.78
C THR A 272 2.30 -11.30 -24.08
N ALA A 273 3.58 -11.03 -24.31
CA ALA A 273 4.10 -10.22 -25.41
C ALA A 273 5.54 -10.67 -25.77
N PRO A 274 5.72 -11.89 -26.28
CA PRO A 274 7.04 -12.50 -26.54
C PRO A 274 7.86 -11.75 -27.58
N ASP A 275 7.22 -11.00 -28.48
CA ASP A 275 7.89 -10.19 -29.51
C ASP A 275 8.21 -8.76 -29.04
N SER A 276 7.87 -8.41 -27.80
CA SER A 276 8.18 -7.08 -27.26
C SER A 276 9.67 -6.91 -26.97
N ALA A 277 10.18 -5.68 -27.12
CA ALA A 277 11.55 -5.32 -26.79
C ALA A 277 11.90 -5.72 -25.33
N PRO A 278 13.13 -6.20 -25.07
CA PRO A 278 13.58 -6.50 -23.70
C PRO A 278 13.41 -5.29 -22.78
N GLY A 279 12.73 -5.46 -21.65
CA GLY A 279 12.45 -4.38 -20.68
C GLY A 279 11.00 -3.87 -20.74
N ALA A 280 10.19 -4.34 -21.69
CA ALA A 280 8.79 -3.99 -21.80
C ALA A 280 7.96 -4.41 -20.57
N TYR A 281 8.30 -5.53 -19.91
CA TYR A 281 7.62 -5.96 -18.68
C TYR A 281 7.99 -5.07 -17.49
N ILE A 282 9.23 -4.56 -17.45
CA ILE A 282 9.62 -3.53 -16.46
C ILE A 282 8.73 -2.30 -16.63
N ILE A 283 8.54 -1.81 -17.86
CA ILE A 283 7.67 -0.66 -18.13
C ILE A 283 6.23 -0.95 -17.71
N GLU A 284 5.66 -2.07 -18.12
CA GLU A 284 4.27 -2.47 -17.82
C GLU A 284 4.01 -2.50 -16.31
N GLN A 285 4.90 -3.14 -15.55
CA GLN A 285 4.76 -3.30 -14.11
C GLN A 285 5.01 -1.99 -13.36
N ARG A 286 6.10 -1.28 -13.66
CA ARG A 286 6.47 -0.06 -12.92
C ARG A 286 5.53 1.11 -13.19
N THR A 287 5.02 1.24 -14.42
CA THR A 287 3.95 2.21 -14.73
C THR A 287 2.61 1.88 -14.05
N SER A 288 2.46 0.70 -13.45
CA SER A 288 1.24 0.26 -12.75
C SER A 288 1.39 0.27 -11.21
N ASP A 289 2.60 0.47 -10.68
CA ASP A 289 2.89 0.45 -9.22
C ASP A 289 2.13 1.53 -8.40
N TRP A 290 1.51 2.52 -9.04
CA TRP A 290 0.70 3.55 -8.40
C TRP A 290 -0.72 3.06 -8.05
N MET A 291 -1.18 1.96 -8.65
CA MET A 291 -2.47 1.35 -8.35
C MET A 291 -2.40 0.57 -7.03
N PRO A 292 -3.49 0.50 -6.26
CA PRO A 292 -3.55 -0.39 -5.10
C PRO A 292 -3.29 -1.82 -5.55
N ARG A 293 -2.28 -2.48 -4.97
CA ARG A 293 -2.10 -3.92 -5.21
C ARG A 293 -3.35 -4.64 -4.73
N PRO A 294 -3.92 -5.57 -5.53
CA PRO A 294 -5.02 -6.39 -5.03
C PRO A 294 -4.53 -7.07 -3.76
N GLN A 295 -5.19 -6.81 -2.63
CA GLN A 295 -4.85 -7.50 -1.40
C GLN A 295 -4.98 -9.00 -1.69
N PRO A 296 -3.96 -9.82 -1.40
CA PRO A 296 -4.14 -11.25 -1.49
C PRO A 296 -5.33 -11.58 -0.59
N LYS A 297 -6.39 -12.15 -1.16
CA LYS A 297 -7.53 -12.62 -0.39
C LYS A 297 -6.96 -13.59 0.65
N LEU A 298 -6.73 -13.12 1.88
CA LEU A 298 -6.23 -13.94 2.97
C LEU A 298 -7.16 -15.13 3.05
N GLY A 299 -6.60 -16.28 2.67
CA GLY A 299 -7.38 -17.44 2.30
C GLY A 299 -8.36 -17.79 3.41
N ARG A 300 -9.62 -17.94 3.00
CA ARG A 300 -10.69 -18.72 3.63
C ARG A 300 -10.27 -20.20 3.74
N ARG A 301 -9.05 -20.47 4.23
CA ARG A 301 -8.33 -21.75 4.18
C ARG A 301 -8.19 -22.41 5.56
N ARG A 302 -8.75 -21.80 6.61
CA ARG A 302 -8.66 -22.32 7.99
C ARG A 302 -9.93 -22.96 8.53
N THR A 303 -11.05 -22.94 7.80
CA THR A 303 -12.30 -23.58 8.23
C THR A 303 -12.58 -24.94 7.60
N ALA A 304 -12.00 -25.27 6.45
CA ALA A 304 -12.20 -26.59 5.83
C ALA A 304 -11.35 -27.70 6.50
N ALA A 305 -10.17 -27.39 7.03
CA ALA A 305 -9.28 -28.39 7.64
C ALA A 305 -9.73 -28.88 9.04
N ASN A 306 -10.77 -28.29 9.63
CA ASN A 306 -11.34 -28.73 10.90
C ASN A 306 -12.74 -29.34 10.78
N ALA A 307 -13.33 -29.37 9.58
CA ALA A 307 -14.63 -30.00 9.35
C ALA A 307 -14.53 -31.52 9.12
N ASP A 308 -13.35 -32.01 8.72
CA ASP A 308 -13.09 -33.44 8.45
C ASP A 308 -12.35 -34.17 9.59
N ARG A 309 -12.32 -33.60 10.80
CA ARG A 309 -11.98 -34.43 11.98
C ARG A 309 -13.26 -35.12 12.45
N PRO A 310 -13.44 -36.43 12.21
CA PRO A 310 -14.49 -37.16 12.90
C PRO A 310 -14.27 -36.97 14.39
N ALA A 311 -15.33 -36.57 15.09
CA ALA A 311 -15.35 -36.52 16.54
C ALA A 311 -14.93 -37.91 17.05
N GLY A 312 -13.71 -37.99 17.59
CA GLY A 312 -13.25 -39.18 18.28
C GLY A 312 -14.24 -39.50 19.40
N SER A 313 -14.87 -40.66 19.27
CA SER A 313 -15.78 -41.26 20.24
C SER A 313 -15.19 -41.19 21.65
N PRO A 314 -15.92 -40.65 22.64
CA PRO A 314 -15.54 -40.76 24.04
C PRO A 314 -15.95 -42.15 24.55
N ASN A 315 -15.04 -43.12 24.47
CA ASN A 315 -14.93 -44.27 25.40
C ASN A 315 -13.80 -45.19 24.94
N ASP A 316 -12.72 -45.24 25.73
CA ASP A 316 -12.27 -46.48 26.37
C ASP A 316 -11.03 -46.22 27.25
N ARG A 317 -11.23 -46.42 28.57
CA ARG A 317 -10.28 -46.55 29.70
C ARG A 317 -9.73 -45.28 30.34
#